data_AF-A0A352XH25-F1
#
_entry.id   AF-A0A352XH25-F1
#
_cell.length_a   1.000
_cell.length_b   1.000
_cell.length_c   1.000
_cell.angle_alpha   90.00
_cell.angle_beta   90.00
_cell.angle_gamma   90.00
#
_symmetry.space_group_name_H-M   'P 1'
#
loop_
_entity.id
_entity.type
_entity.pdbx_description
1 polymer ?
#
loop_
_entity_poly.entity_id
_entity_poly.type
_entity_poly.pdbx_seq_one_letter_code
_entity_poly.pdbx_strand_id
1 'polypeptide(L)'
;MKYLFHQPRLPIPSPLMMSESGSFANVTMIERWPTIIRRTIEENNFSPLIIENLDNIIRELPDGFVRSLNPDNGPDLQAWAGYIKPLEGQRWIDVPWLFAEVYLYRRILEATGYFTPGICQGVDPFASQKGISLAKVMPSIEAMSRQVNKFVNSREYGENITALLYFALWGNRIDLSMWPEDAEEGDRSRIASDGQQANILVDDTSKIADKIAGFHGVRIDFIIDNAGFELFTDLCLADFLIHSGVAERVYFHLKPHPFFVSDATIQDVKNTLSVLLDTGNSEVQLLGNRLVDSMEQHRLICRDNFFWTAPLPFWEMPEDLRYDLAKSQLVFVKGDANYRRLLGDCQWSFTTPFDDIVCYFPAPMVSLRTLKAEIIAGLQESQVEDLNSREPQWLINGEWGVIQFHDFD
;
A
#
# COMPACT_ATOMS: atom_id res chain seq x y z
N MET A 1 -16.55 -15.26 -23.20
CA MET A 1 -17.31 -15.53 -21.95
C MET A 1 -16.36 -15.20 -20.81
N LYS A 2 -16.34 -13.95 -20.33
CA LYS A 2 -15.48 -13.58 -19.19
C LYS A 2 -16.21 -14.05 -17.93
N TYR A 3 -15.64 -15.01 -17.24
CA TYR A 3 -16.21 -15.54 -16.01
C TYR A 3 -16.22 -14.42 -14.96
N LEU A 4 -17.43 -13.90 -14.68
CA LEU A 4 -17.73 -12.90 -13.65
C LEU A 4 -17.69 -13.59 -12.28
N PHE A 5 -16.53 -14.07 -11.85
CA PHE A 5 -16.37 -14.33 -10.43
C PHE A 5 -16.25 -12.97 -9.75
N HIS A 6 -17.29 -12.55 -9.03
CA HIS A 6 -17.21 -11.39 -8.14
C HIS A 6 -16.67 -11.79 -6.77
N GLN A 7 -16.28 -13.06 -6.56
CA GLN A 7 -15.83 -13.64 -5.30
C GLN A 7 -14.75 -14.71 -5.56
N PRO A 8 -13.95 -15.07 -4.54
CA PRO A 8 -13.05 -16.22 -4.59
C PRO A 8 -13.74 -17.51 -5.08
N ARG A 9 -12.99 -18.42 -5.72
CA ARG A 9 -13.50 -19.76 -6.08
C ARG A 9 -13.73 -20.64 -4.87
N LEU A 10 -12.96 -20.41 -3.81
CA LEU A 10 -13.00 -21.18 -2.57
C LEU A 10 -13.99 -20.56 -1.57
N PRO A 11 -14.59 -21.38 -0.68
CA PRO A 11 -15.36 -20.86 0.44
C PRO A 11 -14.51 -19.88 1.27
N ILE A 12 -15.05 -18.70 1.52
CA ILE A 12 -14.36 -17.64 2.27
C ILE A 12 -14.28 -18.07 3.75
N PRO A 13 -13.07 -18.18 4.34
CA PRO A 13 -12.89 -18.50 5.75
C PRO A 13 -13.40 -17.38 6.67
N SER A 14 -13.41 -17.66 7.97
CA SER A 14 -13.68 -16.63 8.98
C SER A 14 -12.66 -15.48 8.88
N PRO A 15 -13.08 -14.23 9.17
CA PRO A 15 -12.16 -13.10 9.23
C PRO A 15 -11.16 -13.26 10.38
N LEU A 16 -10.00 -12.61 10.24
CA LEU A 16 -9.09 -12.35 11.34
C LEU A 16 -9.77 -11.44 12.36
N MET A 17 -9.69 -11.83 13.63
CA MET A 17 -10.38 -11.18 14.72
C MET A 17 -9.39 -10.53 15.68
N MET A 18 -9.78 -9.40 16.26
CA MET A 18 -8.98 -8.72 17.29
C MET A 18 -8.98 -9.45 18.64
N SER A 19 -9.91 -10.39 18.84
CA SER A 19 -10.09 -11.15 20.08
C SER A 19 -9.16 -12.35 20.24
N GLU A 20 -8.40 -12.72 19.20
CA GLU A 20 -7.47 -13.83 19.27
C GLU A 20 -6.24 -13.43 20.10
N SER A 21 -6.18 -13.89 21.34
CA SER A 21 -5.11 -13.52 22.28
C SER A 21 -3.74 -13.96 21.77
N GLY A 22 -2.79 -13.02 21.77
CA GLY A 22 -1.43 -13.25 21.27
C GLY A 22 -1.25 -13.06 19.76
N SER A 23 -2.34 -12.92 19.00
CA SER A 23 -2.27 -12.54 17.59
C SER A 23 -1.71 -11.13 17.43
N PHE A 24 -1.15 -10.87 16.26
CA PHE A 24 -0.67 -9.54 15.90
C PHE A 24 -1.79 -8.51 15.81
N ALA A 25 -2.99 -8.95 15.40
CA ALA A 25 -4.19 -8.13 15.39
C ALA A 25 -4.54 -7.64 16.81
N ASN A 26 -4.56 -8.55 17.79
CA ASN A 26 -4.79 -8.24 19.19
C ASN A 26 -3.74 -7.27 19.75
N VAL A 27 -2.45 -7.57 19.58
CA VAL A 27 -1.33 -6.69 20.00
C VAL A 27 -1.43 -5.32 19.35
N THR A 28 -1.81 -5.27 18.06
CA THR A 28 -1.99 -4.01 17.33
C THR A 28 -3.05 -3.12 17.98
N MET A 29 -4.19 -3.68 18.41
CA MET A 29 -5.23 -2.93 19.12
C MET A 29 -4.77 -2.38 20.46
N ILE A 30 -4.16 -3.24 21.29
CA ILE A 30 -3.91 -2.91 22.71
C ILE A 30 -2.65 -2.05 22.91
N GLU A 31 -1.68 -2.15 22.01
CA GLU A 31 -0.39 -1.47 22.15
C GLU A 31 -0.15 -0.43 21.04
N ARG A 32 -0.30 -0.84 19.77
CA ARG A 32 0.13 -0.02 18.62
C ARG A 32 -0.83 1.14 18.37
N TRP A 33 -2.14 0.91 18.41
CA TRP A 33 -3.13 1.97 18.17
C TRP A 33 -3.07 3.10 19.21
N PRO A 34 -3.03 2.84 20.53
CA PRO A 34 -2.80 3.90 21.51
C PRO A 34 -1.50 4.68 21.26
N THR A 35 -0.44 3.98 20.85
CA THR A 35 0.85 4.63 20.54
C THR A 35 0.74 5.54 19.32
N ILE A 36 0.05 5.11 18.26
CA ILE A 36 -0.21 5.92 17.06
C ILE A 36 -0.99 7.19 17.43
N ILE A 37 -2.05 7.06 18.22
CA ILE A 37 -2.88 8.21 18.62
C ILE A 37 -2.08 9.19 19.49
N ARG A 38 -1.34 8.71 20.49
CA ARG A 38 -0.48 9.56 21.34
C ARG A 38 0.55 10.31 20.52
N ARG A 39 1.23 9.62 19.60
CA ARG A 39 2.17 10.24 18.68
C ARG A 39 1.50 11.30 17.81
N THR A 40 0.28 11.02 17.32
CA THR A 40 -0.52 11.99 16.55
C THR A 40 -0.82 13.25 17.36
N ILE A 41 -1.12 13.11 18.65
CA ILE A 41 -1.28 14.25 19.57
C ILE A 41 0.04 15.03 19.73
N GLU A 42 1.15 14.34 19.95
CA GLU A 42 2.47 14.96 20.18
C GLU A 42 3.02 15.71 18.95
N GLU A 43 2.75 15.21 17.75
CA GLU A 43 3.27 15.77 16.49
C GLU A 43 2.43 16.93 15.94
N ASN A 44 1.31 17.28 16.59
CA ASN A 44 0.39 18.29 16.12
C ASN A 44 0.03 19.31 17.22
N ASN A 45 -0.23 20.55 16.83
CA ASN A 45 -0.69 21.59 17.76
C ASN A 45 -2.22 21.60 17.86
N PHE A 46 -2.79 20.54 18.41
CA PHE A 46 -4.24 20.40 18.54
C PHE A 46 -4.83 21.20 19.71
N SER A 47 -6.10 21.59 19.55
CA SER A 47 -6.85 22.20 20.66
C SER A 47 -7.11 21.17 21.78
N PRO A 48 -7.32 21.62 23.04
CA PRO A 48 -7.65 20.72 24.15
C PRO A 48 -8.84 19.79 23.89
N LEU A 49 -9.83 20.26 23.11
CA LEU A 49 -10.99 19.45 22.74
C LEU A 49 -10.62 18.29 21.79
N ILE A 50 -9.75 18.53 20.81
CA ILE A 50 -9.30 17.48 19.88
C ILE A 50 -8.45 16.45 20.63
N ILE A 51 -7.57 16.91 21.53
CA ILE A 51 -6.76 16.04 22.38
C ILE A 51 -7.68 15.13 23.22
N GLU A 52 -8.69 15.71 23.89
CA GLU A 52 -9.66 14.94 24.67
C GLU A 52 -10.46 13.95 23.81
N ASN A 53 -10.85 14.30 22.58
CA ASN A 53 -11.52 13.38 21.66
C ASN A 53 -10.63 12.19 21.26
N LEU A 54 -9.34 12.44 21.02
CA LEU A 54 -8.36 11.39 20.70
C LEU A 54 -8.08 10.50 21.92
N ASP A 55 -7.93 11.08 23.11
CA ASP A 55 -7.78 10.34 24.37
C ASP A 55 -9.02 9.51 24.73
N ASN A 56 -10.22 9.97 24.34
CA ASN A 56 -11.44 9.17 24.47
C ASN A 56 -11.38 7.90 23.60
N ILE A 57 -10.84 7.97 22.37
CA ILE A 57 -10.64 6.77 21.54
C ILE A 57 -9.69 5.80 22.24
N ILE A 58 -8.59 6.27 22.83
CA ILE A 58 -7.67 5.41 23.59
C ILE A 58 -8.39 4.72 24.76
N ARG A 59 -9.23 5.45 25.51
CA ARG A 59 -10.00 4.90 26.64
C ARG A 59 -11.07 3.89 26.22
N GLU A 60 -11.58 3.99 24.99
CA GLU A 60 -12.49 3.00 24.42
C GLU A 60 -11.78 1.69 24.06
N LEU A 61 -10.45 1.65 23.89
CA LEU A 61 -9.75 0.42 23.50
C LEU A 61 -9.39 -0.45 24.73
N PRO A 62 -9.57 -1.78 24.68
CA PRO A 62 -10.21 -2.57 23.63
C PRO A 62 -11.71 -2.86 23.88
N ASP A 63 -12.24 -2.49 25.05
CA ASP A 63 -13.53 -2.96 25.57
C ASP A 63 -14.72 -2.03 25.32
N GLY A 64 -14.47 -0.83 24.83
CA GLY A 64 -15.50 0.12 24.40
C GLY A 64 -16.27 -0.39 23.19
N PHE A 65 -17.30 0.36 22.77
CA PHE A 65 -18.27 -0.11 21.79
C PHE A 65 -18.17 0.66 20.47
N VAL A 66 -18.34 -0.06 19.36
CA VAL A 66 -18.54 0.52 18.03
C VAL A 66 -19.81 1.36 18.06
N ARG A 67 -19.70 2.61 17.60
CA ARG A 67 -20.82 3.57 17.51
C ARG A 67 -20.93 4.20 16.14
N SER A 68 -22.11 4.71 15.82
CA SER A 68 -22.30 5.65 14.71
C SER A 68 -21.32 6.83 14.77
N LEU A 69 -20.89 7.29 13.60
CA LEU A 69 -20.11 8.53 13.47
C LEU A 69 -21.00 9.74 13.73
N ASN A 70 -20.42 10.78 14.33
CA ASN A 70 -20.99 12.09 14.43
C ASN A 70 -21.11 12.70 13.03
N PRO A 71 -22.19 13.46 12.73
CA PRO A 71 -22.29 14.18 11.47
C PRO A 71 -21.15 15.19 11.32
N ASP A 72 -20.22 14.93 10.40
CA ASP A 72 -19.01 15.75 10.16
C ASP A 72 -18.91 16.27 8.71
N ASN A 73 -19.99 16.16 7.91
CA ASN A 73 -20.03 16.49 6.48
C ASN A 73 -19.09 15.65 5.58
N GLY A 74 -18.53 14.55 6.09
CA GLY A 74 -17.77 13.61 5.28
C GLY A 74 -18.61 13.04 4.12
N PRO A 75 -18.10 13.03 2.87
CA PRO A 75 -18.82 12.43 1.73
C PRO A 75 -19.12 10.94 1.90
N ASP A 76 -18.39 10.28 2.80
CA ASP A 76 -18.46 8.85 3.12
C ASP A 76 -19.44 8.50 4.25
N LEU A 77 -20.05 9.49 4.92
CA LEU A 77 -20.90 9.26 6.09
C LEU A 77 -22.06 8.28 5.83
N GLN A 78 -22.69 8.38 4.65
CA GLN A 78 -23.79 7.48 4.29
C GLN A 78 -23.30 6.03 4.11
N ALA A 79 -22.12 5.84 3.51
CA ALA A 79 -21.54 4.52 3.35
C ALA A 79 -21.15 3.94 4.72
N TRP A 80 -20.53 4.75 5.58
CA TRP A 80 -20.17 4.37 6.95
C TRP A 80 -21.36 3.97 7.82
N ALA A 81 -22.51 4.64 7.67
CA ALA A 81 -23.72 4.21 8.35
C ALA A 81 -24.11 2.76 7.96
N GLY A 82 -23.89 2.38 6.71
CA GLY A 82 -24.06 1.00 6.23
C GLY A 82 -23.05 0.03 6.84
N TYR A 83 -21.77 0.40 6.87
CA TYR A 83 -20.69 -0.44 7.40
C TYR A 83 -20.79 -0.66 8.92
N ILE A 84 -21.21 0.36 9.67
CA ILE A 84 -21.30 0.32 11.13
C ILE A 84 -22.55 -0.44 11.61
N LYS A 85 -23.68 -0.30 10.91
CA LYS A 85 -24.97 -0.88 11.32
C LYS A 85 -24.93 -2.34 11.79
N PRO A 86 -24.25 -3.30 11.12
CA PRO A 86 -24.19 -4.69 11.59
C PRO A 86 -23.33 -4.88 12.86
N LEU A 87 -22.45 -3.93 13.18
CA LEU A 87 -21.46 -4.02 14.25
C LEU A 87 -21.71 -3.02 15.39
N GLU A 88 -22.71 -2.15 15.26
CA GLU A 88 -23.04 -1.14 16.26
C GLU A 88 -23.37 -1.78 17.62
N GLY A 89 -22.76 -1.26 18.69
CA GLY A 89 -22.90 -1.79 20.04
C GLY A 89 -22.09 -3.05 20.33
N GLN A 90 -21.32 -3.58 19.37
CA GLN A 90 -20.31 -4.61 19.65
C GLN A 90 -19.03 -3.98 20.20
N ARG A 91 -18.25 -4.74 20.98
CA ARG A 91 -16.96 -4.24 21.48
C ARG A 91 -15.93 -4.15 20.36
N TRP A 92 -14.99 -3.21 20.48
CA TRP A 92 -13.88 -3.07 19.52
C TRP A 92 -13.12 -4.40 19.31
N ILE A 93 -12.89 -5.16 20.38
CA ILE A 93 -12.19 -6.45 20.32
C ILE A 93 -12.98 -7.57 19.62
N ASP A 94 -14.31 -7.46 19.56
CA ASP A 94 -15.19 -8.53 19.04
C ASP A 94 -15.51 -8.38 17.54
N VAL A 95 -15.00 -7.34 16.88
CA VAL A 95 -15.25 -7.09 15.45
C VAL A 95 -14.05 -7.51 14.58
N PRO A 96 -14.25 -7.79 13.27
CA PRO A 96 -13.17 -8.15 12.36
C PRO A 96 -12.05 -7.09 12.31
N TRP A 97 -10.79 -7.54 12.19
CA TRP A 97 -9.62 -6.66 12.21
C TRP A 97 -9.68 -5.59 11.12
N LEU A 98 -9.93 -5.95 9.86
CA LEU A 98 -10.08 -4.99 8.77
C LEU A 98 -11.07 -3.86 9.09
N PHE A 99 -12.26 -4.20 9.61
CA PHE A 99 -13.24 -3.18 9.99
C PHE A 99 -12.73 -2.31 11.14
N ALA A 100 -12.25 -2.94 12.21
CA ALA A 100 -11.80 -2.25 13.42
C ALA A 100 -10.69 -1.22 13.10
N GLU A 101 -9.74 -1.60 12.26
CA GLU A 101 -8.62 -0.74 11.89
C GLU A 101 -9.07 0.42 11.00
N VAL A 102 -9.87 0.15 9.97
CA VAL A 102 -10.39 1.21 9.08
C VAL A 102 -11.29 2.17 9.86
N TYR A 103 -12.09 1.65 10.80
CA TYR A 103 -12.94 2.43 11.69
C TYR A 103 -12.13 3.32 12.64
N LEU A 104 -11.00 2.83 13.18
CA LEU A 104 -10.09 3.64 13.98
C LEU A 104 -9.66 4.90 13.23
N TYR A 105 -9.14 4.76 12.01
CA TYR A 105 -8.66 5.93 11.26
C TYR A 105 -9.80 6.88 10.89
N ARG A 106 -11.01 6.36 10.62
CA ARG A 106 -12.17 7.22 10.43
C ARG A 106 -12.58 7.97 11.70
N ARG A 107 -12.47 7.33 12.88
CA ARG A 107 -12.67 7.94 14.21
C ARG A 107 -11.61 8.99 14.53
N ILE A 108 -10.35 8.79 14.11
CA ILE A 108 -9.30 9.81 14.23
C ILE A 108 -9.67 11.05 13.40
N LEU A 109 -10.11 10.88 12.15
CA LEU A 109 -10.54 12.02 11.31
C LEU A 109 -11.78 12.74 11.86
N GLU A 110 -12.71 12.01 12.44
CA GLU A 110 -13.84 12.58 13.17
C GLU A 110 -13.35 13.41 14.37
N ALA A 111 -12.43 12.87 15.18
CA ALA A 111 -11.90 13.51 16.38
C ALA A 111 -11.09 14.78 16.09
N THR A 112 -10.35 14.80 14.97
CA THR A 112 -9.58 15.98 14.52
C THR A 112 -10.44 17.00 13.79
N GLY A 113 -11.68 16.65 13.42
CA GLY A 113 -12.57 17.53 12.67
C GLY A 113 -12.17 17.68 11.20
N TYR A 114 -11.55 16.66 10.60
CA TYR A 114 -11.02 16.70 9.23
C TYR A 114 -12.07 17.11 8.18
N PHE A 115 -13.31 16.61 8.31
CA PHE A 115 -14.40 16.95 7.37
C PHE A 115 -15.26 18.15 7.82
N THR A 116 -15.06 18.62 9.06
CA THR A 116 -15.87 19.69 9.66
C THR A 116 -15.26 21.05 9.34
N PRO A 117 -16.07 22.08 8.97
CA PRO A 117 -15.56 23.44 8.79
C PRO A 117 -14.83 23.96 10.03
N GLY A 118 -13.57 24.38 9.85
CA GLY A 118 -12.72 24.84 10.94
C GLY A 118 -11.24 24.84 10.57
N ILE A 119 -10.38 25.15 11.55
CA ILE A 119 -8.92 25.25 11.36
C ILE A 119 -8.31 23.90 10.94
N CYS A 120 -8.90 22.79 11.38
CA CYS A 120 -8.43 21.44 11.08
C CYS A 120 -9.11 20.81 9.85
N GLN A 121 -9.96 21.54 9.14
CA GLN A 121 -10.63 21.02 7.94
C GLN A 121 -9.58 20.68 6.86
N GLY A 122 -9.59 19.43 6.39
CA GLY A 122 -8.65 18.94 5.38
C GLY A 122 -7.19 18.83 5.84
N VAL A 123 -6.90 19.04 7.13
CA VAL A 123 -5.54 18.97 7.66
C VAL A 123 -5.16 17.53 7.97
N ASP A 124 -4.16 17.00 7.25
CA ASP A 124 -3.64 15.65 7.48
C ASP A 124 -2.88 15.58 8.82
N PRO A 125 -3.38 14.82 9.82
CA PRO A 125 -2.74 14.71 11.13
C PRO A 125 -1.40 13.95 11.08
N PHE A 126 -1.08 13.29 9.96
CA PHE A 126 0.14 12.49 9.75
C PHE A 126 1.13 13.16 8.78
N ALA A 127 0.82 14.34 8.24
CA ALA A 127 1.65 15.01 7.23
C ALA A 127 3.09 15.25 7.70
N SER A 128 3.29 15.63 8.97
CA SER A 128 4.61 15.85 9.55
C SER A 128 5.49 14.60 9.46
N GLN A 129 4.95 13.44 9.87
CA GLN A 129 5.64 12.16 9.80
C GLN A 129 6.01 11.80 8.36
N LYS A 130 5.08 11.98 7.40
CA LYS A 130 5.34 11.71 5.97
C LYS A 130 6.46 12.58 5.44
N GLY A 131 6.43 13.89 5.69
CA GLY A 131 7.47 14.84 5.25
C GLY A 131 8.85 14.53 5.84
N ILE A 132 8.93 14.26 7.14
CA ILE A 132 10.19 13.88 7.81
C ILE A 132 10.73 12.56 7.24
N SER A 133 9.87 11.59 6.98
CA SER A 133 10.29 10.30 6.43
C SER A 133 10.91 10.44 5.04
N LEU A 134 10.35 11.30 4.17
CA LEU A 134 10.88 11.57 2.84
C LEU A 134 12.22 12.33 2.90
N ALA A 135 12.34 13.32 3.78
CA ALA A 135 13.58 14.09 3.92
C ALA A 135 14.77 13.22 4.39
N LYS A 136 14.51 12.20 5.22
CA LYS A 136 15.56 11.29 5.73
C LYS A 136 16.17 10.39 4.66
N VAL A 137 15.48 10.19 3.53
CA VAL A 137 15.88 9.24 2.48
C VAL A 137 16.42 9.93 1.22
N MET A 138 16.71 11.22 1.28
CA MET A 138 17.24 11.96 0.13
C MET A 138 18.49 11.32 -0.51
N PRO A 139 19.47 10.78 0.25
CA PRO A 139 20.60 10.07 -0.36
C PRO A 139 20.16 8.86 -1.22
N SER A 140 19.17 8.09 -0.75
CA SER A 140 18.60 6.97 -1.49
C SER A 140 17.87 7.44 -2.75
N ILE A 141 17.12 8.54 -2.65
CA ILE A 141 16.44 9.17 -3.79
C ILE A 141 17.45 9.58 -4.86
N GLU A 142 18.57 10.19 -4.46
CA GLU A 142 19.63 10.60 -5.38
C GLU A 142 20.29 9.41 -6.07
N ALA A 143 20.62 8.36 -5.32
CA ALA A 143 21.22 7.13 -5.86
C ALA A 143 20.29 6.44 -6.88
N MET A 144 19.01 6.28 -6.51
CA MET A 144 18.02 5.65 -7.38
C MET A 144 17.71 6.51 -8.61
N SER A 145 17.60 7.85 -8.47
CA SER A 145 17.34 8.74 -9.61
C SER A 145 18.40 8.59 -10.70
N ARG A 146 19.69 8.52 -10.32
CA ARG A 146 20.80 8.25 -11.26
C ARG A 146 20.62 6.94 -12.02
N GLN A 147 20.15 5.90 -11.33
CA GLN A 147 19.95 4.58 -11.93
C GLN A 147 18.74 4.57 -12.87
N VAL A 148 17.61 5.12 -12.44
CA VAL A 148 16.37 5.20 -13.24
C VAL A 148 16.57 6.03 -14.51
N ASN A 149 17.32 7.14 -14.43
CA ASN A 149 17.66 7.97 -15.59
C ASN A 149 18.43 7.18 -16.68
N LYS A 150 19.24 6.19 -16.27
CA LYS A 150 19.94 5.28 -17.21
C LYS A 150 18.99 4.24 -17.79
N PHE A 151 18.08 3.68 -16.97
CA PHE A 151 17.15 2.62 -17.38
C PHE A 151 16.26 3.02 -18.55
N VAL A 152 15.73 4.25 -18.53
CA VAL A 152 14.82 4.77 -19.57
C VAL A 152 15.44 4.72 -20.98
N ASN A 153 16.77 4.81 -21.10
CA ASN A 153 17.48 4.82 -22.38
C ASN A 153 18.20 3.49 -22.69
N SER A 154 18.10 2.50 -21.81
CA SER A 154 18.84 1.24 -21.91
C SER A 154 18.13 0.23 -22.81
N ARG A 155 18.92 -0.67 -23.40
CA ARG A 155 18.42 -1.84 -24.16
C ARG A 155 18.16 -3.06 -23.27
N GLU A 156 18.57 -3.02 -22.01
CA GLU A 156 18.46 -4.11 -21.03
C GLU A 156 17.11 -4.06 -20.30
N TYR A 157 16.02 -4.08 -21.06
CA TYR A 157 14.67 -3.86 -20.53
C TYR A 157 14.30 -4.82 -19.39
N GLY A 158 14.56 -6.13 -19.57
CA GLY A 158 14.20 -7.18 -18.62
C GLY A 158 14.91 -7.06 -17.26
N GLU A 159 16.18 -6.66 -17.26
CA GLU A 159 16.94 -6.47 -16.02
C GLU A 159 16.47 -5.20 -15.29
N ASN A 160 16.20 -4.13 -16.03
CA ASN A 160 15.73 -2.87 -15.46
C ASN A 160 14.35 -3.01 -14.81
N ILE A 161 13.39 -3.70 -15.46
CA ILE A 161 12.06 -3.92 -14.87
C ILE A 161 12.16 -4.80 -13.61
N THR A 162 13.00 -5.82 -13.64
CA THR A 162 13.26 -6.68 -12.48
C THR A 162 13.78 -5.87 -11.28
N ALA A 163 14.79 -5.03 -11.51
CA ALA A 163 15.32 -4.15 -10.46
C ALA A 163 14.26 -3.19 -9.90
N LEU A 164 13.46 -2.56 -10.77
CA LEU A 164 12.39 -1.65 -10.35
C LEU A 164 11.27 -2.34 -9.56
N LEU A 165 10.96 -3.61 -9.86
CA LEU A 165 9.99 -4.39 -9.09
C LEU A 165 10.50 -4.70 -7.68
N TYR A 166 11.78 -5.04 -7.54
CA TYR A 166 12.40 -5.21 -6.22
C TYR A 166 12.46 -3.90 -5.45
N PHE A 167 12.74 -2.77 -6.11
CA PHE A 167 12.69 -1.45 -5.47
C PHE A 167 11.27 -1.10 -4.97
N ALA A 168 10.26 -1.34 -5.80
CA ALA A 168 8.86 -1.11 -5.45
C ALA A 168 8.39 -2.02 -4.30
N LEU A 169 8.88 -3.26 -4.21
CA LEU A 169 8.60 -4.17 -3.09
C LEU A 169 9.24 -3.68 -1.78
N TRP A 170 10.52 -3.32 -1.81
CA TRP A 170 11.31 -3.03 -0.63
C TRP A 170 11.38 -1.56 -0.23
N GLY A 171 10.62 -0.67 -0.88
CA GLY A 171 10.55 0.76 -0.55
C GLY A 171 10.25 1.06 0.92
N ASN A 172 9.67 0.11 1.66
CA ASN A 172 9.40 0.21 3.09
C ASN A 172 10.56 -0.15 4.04
N ARG A 173 11.66 -0.72 3.54
CA ARG A 173 12.77 -1.24 4.38
C ARG A 173 14.04 -0.41 4.38
N ILE A 174 14.13 0.63 3.54
CA ILE A 174 15.26 1.59 3.38
C ILE A 174 16.58 1.08 4.00
N ASP A 175 17.27 0.19 3.31
CA ASP A 175 18.62 -0.23 3.70
C ASP A 175 19.65 0.35 2.70
N LEU A 176 20.44 1.31 3.19
CA LEU A 176 21.48 2.01 2.42
C LEU A 176 22.68 1.12 2.11
N SER A 177 22.90 0.04 2.87
CA SER A 177 24.00 -0.92 2.59
C SER A 177 23.77 -1.72 1.31
N MET A 178 22.54 -1.67 0.77
CA MET A 178 22.13 -2.26 -0.50
C MET A 178 22.57 -1.47 -1.74
N TRP A 179 23.16 -0.26 -1.56
CA TRP A 179 23.57 0.64 -2.64
C TRP A 179 25.03 1.08 -2.52
N PRO A 180 26.02 0.19 -2.67
CA PRO A 180 27.43 0.58 -2.58
C PRO A 180 27.78 1.58 -3.68
N GLU A 181 28.31 2.74 -3.29
CA GLU A 181 28.75 3.79 -4.22
C GLU A 181 29.96 3.37 -5.08
N ASP A 182 30.66 2.29 -4.71
CA ASP A 182 31.99 1.91 -5.24
C ASP A 182 32.07 0.58 -6.02
N ALA A 183 30.97 -0.16 -6.22
CA ALA A 183 30.99 -1.41 -7.01
C ALA A 183 30.76 -1.19 -8.52
N GLU A 184 31.23 -2.06 -9.42
CA GLU A 184 30.92 -1.96 -10.85
C GLU A 184 29.41 -2.23 -11.12
N GLU A 185 28.82 -1.60 -12.15
CA GLU A 185 27.35 -1.56 -12.38
C GLU A 185 26.68 -2.93 -12.48
N GLY A 186 27.33 -3.92 -13.12
CA GLY A 186 26.80 -5.30 -13.22
C GLY A 186 26.85 -6.09 -11.91
N ASP A 187 27.74 -5.71 -10.98
CA ASP A 187 27.90 -6.35 -9.67
C ASP A 187 26.89 -5.78 -8.65
N ARG A 188 26.52 -4.50 -8.77
CA ARG A 188 25.48 -3.88 -7.92
C ARG A 188 24.11 -4.51 -8.11
N SER A 189 23.70 -4.74 -9.36
CA SER A 189 22.42 -5.39 -9.68
C SER A 189 22.35 -6.80 -9.12
N ARG A 190 23.48 -7.53 -9.15
CA ARG A 190 23.58 -8.92 -8.69
C ARG A 190 23.66 -9.05 -7.17
N ILE A 191 24.45 -8.20 -6.50
CA ILE A 191 24.60 -8.23 -5.04
C ILE A 191 23.32 -7.76 -4.34
N ALA A 192 22.65 -6.73 -4.88
CA ALA A 192 21.35 -6.30 -4.40
C ALA A 192 20.26 -7.37 -4.67
N SER A 193 20.29 -8.04 -5.83
CA SER A 193 19.34 -9.12 -6.13
C SER A 193 19.54 -10.35 -5.26
N ASP A 194 20.78 -10.80 -5.03
CA ASP A 194 21.06 -12.06 -4.32
C ASP A 194 20.69 -11.99 -2.83
N GLY A 195 20.90 -10.85 -2.17
CA GLY A 195 20.52 -10.65 -0.76
C GLY A 195 19.02 -10.37 -0.58
N GLN A 196 18.38 -9.68 -1.53
CA GLN A 196 16.96 -9.34 -1.45
C GLN A 196 16.07 -10.51 -1.85
N GLN A 197 16.46 -11.30 -2.84
CA GLN A 197 15.73 -12.48 -3.30
C GLN A 197 15.66 -13.56 -2.21
N ALA A 198 16.66 -13.62 -1.31
CA ALA A 198 16.67 -14.55 -0.17
C ALA A 198 15.47 -14.35 0.78
N ASN A 199 14.92 -13.13 0.84
CA ASN A 199 13.80 -12.76 1.69
C ASN A 199 12.45 -12.67 0.92
N ILE A 200 12.40 -13.11 -0.33
CA ILE A 200 11.17 -13.19 -1.13
C ILE A 200 10.66 -14.63 -1.13
N LEU A 201 9.48 -14.86 -0.55
CA LEU A 201 8.90 -16.20 -0.39
C LEU A 201 8.25 -16.73 -1.67
N VAL A 202 7.69 -15.83 -2.48
CA VAL A 202 7.15 -16.11 -3.81
C VAL A 202 7.62 -15.01 -4.73
N ASP A 203 8.35 -15.37 -5.78
CA ASP A 203 8.95 -14.42 -6.72
C ASP A 203 8.51 -14.71 -8.16
N ASP A 204 7.40 -14.09 -8.58
CA ASP A 204 6.90 -14.15 -9.95
C ASP A 204 7.52 -13.06 -10.86
N THR A 205 8.62 -12.41 -10.45
CA THR A 205 9.22 -11.28 -11.20
C THR A 205 9.54 -11.62 -12.65
N SER A 206 10.04 -12.83 -12.92
CA SER A 206 10.32 -13.29 -14.30
C SER A 206 9.06 -13.35 -15.16
N LYS A 207 7.96 -13.92 -14.65
CA LYS A 207 6.67 -13.97 -15.34
C LYS A 207 6.13 -12.57 -15.62
N ILE A 208 6.31 -11.66 -14.68
CA ILE A 208 5.88 -10.25 -14.81
C ILE A 208 6.72 -9.55 -15.88
N ALA A 209 8.04 -9.71 -15.86
CA ALA A 209 8.93 -9.14 -16.86
C ALA A 209 8.59 -9.64 -18.28
N ASP A 210 8.35 -10.95 -18.43
CA ASP A 210 7.93 -11.56 -19.69
C ASP A 210 6.58 -11.01 -20.17
N LYS A 211 5.61 -10.85 -19.25
CA LYS A 211 4.29 -10.28 -19.57
C LYS A 211 4.41 -8.84 -20.05
N ILE A 212 5.20 -8.02 -19.36
CA ILE A 212 5.36 -6.60 -19.67
C ILE A 212 6.18 -6.39 -20.96
N ALA A 213 7.12 -7.29 -21.29
CA ALA A 213 7.91 -7.21 -22.52
C ALA A 213 7.05 -7.20 -23.81
N GLY A 214 5.83 -7.75 -23.76
CA GLY A 214 4.86 -7.73 -24.86
C GLY A 214 3.96 -6.48 -24.91
N PHE A 215 4.08 -5.55 -23.97
CA PHE A 215 3.22 -4.37 -23.89
C PHE A 215 3.77 -3.19 -24.66
N HIS A 216 2.88 -2.50 -25.38
CA HIS A 216 3.18 -1.26 -26.09
C HIS A 216 2.01 -0.29 -25.95
N GLY A 217 2.26 0.87 -25.35
CA GLY A 217 1.27 1.93 -25.21
C GLY A 217 0.01 1.51 -24.43
N VAL A 218 0.14 0.64 -23.42
CA VAL A 218 -1.02 0.11 -22.69
C VAL A 218 -1.43 0.97 -21.49
N ARG A 219 -2.55 0.65 -20.85
CA ARG A 219 -2.94 1.19 -19.54
C ARG A 219 -2.39 0.28 -18.44
N ILE A 220 -1.70 0.87 -17.46
CA ILE A 220 -1.24 0.19 -16.24
C ILE A 220 -1.77 0.96 -15.03
N ASP A 221 -2.23 0.27 -14.00
CA ASP A 221 -2.74 0.88 -12.78
C ASP A 221 -1.90 0.48 -11.56
N PHE A 222 -1.86 1.35 -10.57
CA PHE A 222 -1.22 1.12 -9.28
C PHE A 222 -2.22 1.43 -8.18
N ILE A 223 -2.48 0.48 -7.29
CA ILE A 223 -3.17 0.72 -6.02
C ILE A 223 -2.07 0.98 -4.99
N ILE A 224 -1.89 2.25 -4.64
CA ILE A 224 -0.74 2.74 -3.87
C ILE A 224 -0.96 2.48 -2.36
N ASP A 225 0.14 2.12 -1.68
CA ASP A 225 0.22 1.97 -0.23
C ASP A 225 0.71 3.27 0.41
N ASN A 226 2.01 3.38 0.73
CA ASN A 226 2.57 4.48 1.51
C ASN A 226 3.11 5.64 0.66
N ALA A 227 3.06 6.84 1.24
CA ALA A 227 3.83 8.01 0.86
C ALA A 227 5.33 7.84 1.20
N GLY A 228 6.13 8.88 0.96
CA GLY A 228 7.55 8.86 1.28
C GLY A 228 8.36 8.04 0.26
N PHE A 229 9.32 7.24 0.73
CA PHE A 229 10.22 6.51 -0.16
C PHE A 229 9.50 5.45 -1.00
N GLU A 230 8.51 4.75 -0.45
CA GLU A 230 7.74 3.75 -1.21
C GLU A 230 7.04 4.40 -2.42
N LEU A 231 6.32 5.50 -2.20
CA LEU A 231 5.72 6.28 -3.29
C LEU A 231 6.75 6.72 -4.32
N PHE A 232 7.94 7.15 -3.89
CA PHE A 232 9.02 7.50 -4.81
C PHE A 232 9.46 6.30 -5.67
N THR A 233 9.61 5.11 -5.09
CA THR A 233 9.93 3.90 -5.88
C THR A 233 8.83 3.53 -6.87
N ASP A 234 7.56 3.73 -6.50
CA ASP A 234 6.43 3.51 -7.41
C ASP A 234 6.42 4.53 -8.55
N LEU A 235 6.75 5.81 -8.27
CA LEU A 235 6.92 6.85 -9.29
C LEU A 235 8.08 6.53 -10.24
N CYS A 236 9.20 6.00 -9.75
CA CYS A 236 10.32 5.54 -10.58
C CYS A 236 9.88 4.41 -11.54
N LEU A 237 9.12 3.44 -11.05
CA LEU A 237 8.58 2.36 -11.88
C LEU A 237 7.58 2.91 -12.91
N ALA A 238 6.67 3.80 -12.50
CA ALA A 238 5.73 4.45 -13.41
C ALA A 238 6.42 5.25 -14.51
N ASP A 239 7.44 6.04 -14.16
CA ASP A 239 8.24 6.80 -15.10
C ASP A 239 8.93 5.90 -16.15
N PHE A 240 9.54 4.80 -15.70
CA PHE A 240 10.15 3.83 -16.59
C PHE A 240 9.13 3.20 -17.54
N LEU A 241 7.96 2.77 -17.04
CA LEU A 241 6.90 2.18 -17.87
C LEU A 241 6.39 3.17 -18.93
N ILE A 242 6.27 4.44 -18.57
CA ILE A 242 5.86 5.52 -19.48
C ILE A 242 6.94 5.76 -20.55
N HIS A 243 8.18 6.00 -20.14
CA HIS A 243 9.21 6.47 -21.07
C HIS A 243 9.87 5.35 -21.89
N SER A 244 9.78 4.09 -21.45
CA SER A 244 10.13 2.92 -22.27
C SER A 244 9.08 2.60 -23.35
N GLY A 245 7.92 3.27 -23.34
CA GLY A 245 6.83 3.05 -24.31
C GLY A 245 5.92 1.86 -23.99
N VAL A 246 6.14 1.20 -22.85
CA VAL A 246 5.31 0.10 -22.35
C VAL A 246 3.90 0.59 -22.05
N ALA A 247 3.79 1.69 -21.30
CA ALA A 247 2.53 2.31 -20.94
C ALA A 247 2.32 3.63 -21.69
N GLU A 248 1.15 3.80 -22.31
CA GLU A 248 0.70 5.13 -22.75
C GLU A 248 0.28 5.94 -21.52
N ARG A 249 -0.46 5.28 -20.61
CA ARG A 249 -1.00 5.87 -19.38
C ARG A 249 -0.78 4.97 -18.17
N VAL A 250 -0.32 5.56 -17.09
CA VAL A 250 -0.26 4.98 -15.75
C VAL A 250 -1.26 5.69 -14.85
N TYR A 251 -2.06 4.93 -14.12
CA TYR A 251 -3.04 5.43 -13.15
C TYR A 251 -2.63 5.08 -11.73
N PHE A 252 -2.49 6.09 -10.88
CA PHE A 252 -2.28 5.91 -9.44
C PHE A 252 -3.62 6.04 -8.72
N HIS A 253 -4.03 5.00 -8.02
CA HIS A 253 -5.18 4.95 -7.12
C HIS A 253 -4.69 5.20 -5.69
N LEU A 254 -5.07 6.36 -5.16
CA LEU A 254 -4.60 6.92 -3.90
C LEU A 254 -5.76 7.04 -2.91
N LYS A 255 -5.44 7.25 -1.63
CA LYS A 255 -6.47 7.45 -0.60
C LYS A 255 -7.06 8.88 -0.72
N PRO A 256 -8.39 9.05 -0.59
CA PRO A 256 -9.04 10.38 -0.69
C PRO A 256 -8.80 11.28 0.53
N HIS A 257 -8.33 10.70 1.63
CA HIS A 257 -8.06 11.39 2.89
C HIS A 257 -6.93 10.64 3.65
N PRO A 258 -6.37 11.23 4.72
CA PRO A 258 -5.36 10.57 5.53
C PRO A 258 -5.83 9.23 6.04
N PHE A 259 -4.97 8.22 5.92
CA PHE A 259 -5.31 6.84 6.20
C PHE A 259 -4.05 6.10 6.60
N PHE A 260 -4.19 5.15 7.53
CA PHE A 260 -3.13 4.22 7.94
C PHE A 260 -1.76 4.87 8.24
N VAL A 261 -1.79 6.11 8.77
CA VAL A 261 -0.65 7.00 9.02
C VAL A 261 0.08 7.42 7.74
N SER A 262 0.69 6.47 7.03
CA SER A 262 1.58 6.74 5.91
C SER A 262 0.93 6.60 4.54
N ASP A 263 -0.31 6.15 4.41
CA ASP A 263 -0.90 5.93 3.10
C ASP A 263 -0.94 7.21 2.25
N ALA A 264 -0.60 7.04 0.98
CA ALA A 264 -0.46 8.14 0.04
C ALA A 264 -1.81 8.69 -0.42
N THR A 265 -1.95 10.01 -0.32
CA THR A 265 -2.99 10.80 -0.95
C THR A 265 -2.48 11.48 -2.21
N ILE A 266 -3.37 12.09 -3.00
CA ILE A 266 -2.96 12.94 -4.13
C ILE A 266 -2.05 14.09 -3.68
N GLN A 267 -2.27 14.63 -2.47
CA GLN A 267 -1.42 15.69 -1.93
C GLN A 267 0.00 15.18 -1.65
N ASP A 268 0.16 13.93 -1.22
CA ASP A 268 1.48 13.33 -0.97
C ASP A 268 2.29 13.14 -2.25
N VAL A 269 1.64 12.83 -3.38
CA VAL A 269 2.29 12.83 -4.70
C VAL A 269 2.82 14.22 -5.04
N LYS A 270 1.98 15.25 -4.89
CA LYS A 270 2.39 16.64 -5.17
C LYS A 270 3.54 17.10 -4.27
N ASN A 271 3.47 16.77 -2.98
CA ASN A 271 4.52 17.09 -2.02
C ASN A 271 5.84 16.39 -2.39
N THR A 272 5.76 15.12 -2.78
CA THR A 272 6.93 14.36 -3.23
C THR A 272 7.56 15.02 -4.46
N LEU A 273 6.77 15.35 -5.49
CA LEU A 273 7.27 16.02 -6.68
C LEU A 273 7.90 17.39 -6.38
N SER A 274 7.30 18.19 -5.48
CA SER A 274 7.90 19.46 -5.05
C SER A 274 9.31 19.23 -4.47
N VAL A 275 9.46 18.23 -3.60
CA VAL A 275 10.78 17.87 -3.03
C VAL A 275 11.78 17.44 -4.11
N LEU A 276 11.34 16.69 -5.13
CA LEU A 276 12.23 16.28 -6.22
C LEU A 276 12.67 17.46 -7.12
N LEU A 277 11.87 18.53 -7.20
CA LEU A 277 12.19 19.71 -8.01
C LEU A 277 13.01 20.75 -7.24
N ASP A 278 12.73 20.91 -5.95
CA ASP A 278 13.37 21.92 -5.08
C ASP A 278 14.78 21.50 -4.60
N THR A 279 15.20 20.27 -4.90
CA THR A 279 16.56 19.79 -4.60
C THR A 279 17.63 20.45 -5.47
N GLY A 280 18.85 20.54 -4.97
CA GLY A 280 20.02 21.01 -5.75
C GLY A 280 20.65 19.92 -6.64
N ASN A 281 20.13 18.69 -6.62
CA ASN A 281 20.68 17.56 -7.36
C ASN A 281 20.04 17.43 -8.77
N SER A 282 20.84 17.58 -9.82
CA SER A 282 20.38 17.58 -11.22
C SER A 282 19.74 16.25 -11.66
N GLU A 283 20.18 15.12 -11.12
CA GLU A 283 19.67 13.79 -11.48
C GLU A 283 18.26 13.58 -10.93
N VAL A 284 18.02 14.06 -9.70
CA VAL A 284 16.71 14.03 -9.06
C VAL A 284 15.76 14.99 -9.78
N GLN A 285 16.23 16.21 -10.08
CA GLN A 285 15.43 17.18 -10.84
C GLN A 285 15.07 16.66 -12.23
N LEU A 286 15.96 15.95 -12.92
CA LEU A 286 15.67 15.36 -14.23
C LEU A 286 14.50 14.36 -14.17
N LEU A 287 14.51 13.46 -13.17
CA LEU A 287 13.39 12.54 -12.91
C LEU A 287 12.12 13.29 -12.52
N GLY A 288 12.23 14.26 -11.60
CA GLY A 288 11.10 15.08 -11.14
C GLY A 288 10.41 15.81 -12.30
N ASN A 289 11.17 16.42 -13.21
CA ASN A 289 10.62 17.10 -14.39
C ASN A 289 9.90 16.12 -15.33
N ARG A 290 10.46 14.93 -15.61
CA ARG A 290 9.77 13.92 -16.43
C ARG A 290 8.42 13.48 -15.84
N LEU A 291 8.37 13.32 -14.51
CA LEU A 291 7.14 12.95 -13.81
C LEU A 291 6.10 14.06 -13.90
N VAL A 292 6.50 15.31 -13.70
CA VAL A 292 5.61 16.48 -13.89
C VAL A 292 5.11 16.56 -15.32
N ASP A 293 5.99 16.47 -16.31
CA ASP A 293 5.62 16.47 -17.73
C ASP A 293 4.64 15.34 -18.05
N SER A 294 4.85 14.16 -17.48
CA SER A 294 3.94 13.01 -17.63
C SER A 294 2.57 13.29 -17.01
N MET A 295 2.49 14.00 -15.89
CA MET A 295 1.21 14.41 -15.30
C MET A 295 0.50 15.47 -16.12
N GLU A 296 1.23 16.49 -16.60
CA GLU A 296 0.70 17.56 -17.45
C GLU A 296 0.18 17.02 -18.79
N GLN A 297 0.85 16.01 -19.35
CA GLN A 297 0.43 15.32 -20.57
C GLN A 297 -0.64 14.24 -20.34
N HIS A 298 -1.15 14.09 -19.11
CA HIS A 298 -2.12 13.06 -18.73
C HIS A 298 -1.66 11.62 -19.05
N ARG A 299 -0.35 11.37 -18.93
CA ARG A 299 0.27 10.05 -18.99
C ARG A 299 0.45 9.43 -17.61
N LEU A 300 0.67 10.23 -16.57
CA LEU A 300 0.57 9.81 -15.17
C LEU A 300 -0.66 10.48 -14.55
N ILE A 301 -1.65 9.68 -14.13
CA ILE A 301 -2.94 10.19 -13.67
C ILE A 301 -3.18 9.74 -12.23
N CYS A 302 -3.29 10.69 -11.31
CA CYS A 302 -3.66 10.43 -9.92
C CYS A 302 -5.18 10.47 -9.75
N ARG A 303 -5.75 9.44 -9.11
CA ARG A 303 -7.17 9.33 -8.78
C ARG A 303 -7.33 8.85 -7.35
N ASP A 304 -8.45 9.19 -6.75
CA ASP A 304 -8.88 8.65 -5.47
C ASP A 304 -10.31 8.08 -5.57
N ASN A 305 -10.69 7.31 -4.56
CA ASN A 305 -12.02 6.76 -4.40
C ASN A 305 -12.20 6.37 -2.93
N PHE A 306 -13.37 6.64 -2.35
CA PHE A 306 -13.67 6.24 -0.96
C PHE A 306 -13.68 4.72 -0.73
N PHE A 307 -13.77 3.91 -1.79
CA PHE A 307 -13.52 2.48 -1.69
C PHE A 307 -12.13 2.15 -1.15
N TRP A 308 -11.12 2.97 -1.45
CA TRP A 308 -9.74 2.73 -0.98
C TRP A 308 -9.57 2.90 0.52
N THR A 309 -10.53 3.55 1.19
CA THR A 309 -10.59 3.74 2.65
C THR A 309 -11.84 3.12 3.28
N ALA A 310 -12.54 2.24 2.54
CA ALA A 310 -13.68 1.49 3.03
C ALA A 310 -13.24 0.20 3.75
N PRO A 311 -13.97 -0.27 4.78
CA PRO A 311 -13.69 -1.51 5.51
C PRO A 311 -14.12 -2.75 4.72
N LEU A 312 -13.86 -2.76 3.41
CA LEU A 312 -14.37 -3.76 2.47
C LEU A 312 -13.23 -4.53 1.80
N PRO A 313 -13.38 -5.86 1.66
CA PRO A 313 -12.49 -6.65 0.82
C PRO A 313 -12.62 -6.26 -0.66
N PHE A 314 -11.61 -6.56 -1.47
CA PHE A 314 -11.59 -6.17 -2.89
C PHE A 314 -12.66 -6.86 -3.74
N TRP A 315 -13.22 -8.00 -3.30
CA TRP A 315 -14.34 -8.62 -4.01
C TRP A 315 -15.64 -7.80 -3.89
N GLU A 316 -15.78 -6.94 -2.87
CA GLU A 316 -16.89 -6.00 -2.70
C GLU A 316 -16.65 -4.64 -3.39
N MET A 317 -15.65 -4.56 -4.28
CA MET A 317 -15.39 -3.37 -5.09
C MET A 317 -16.63 -2.93 -5.89
N PRO A 318 -17.01 -1.64 -5.84
CA PRO A 318 -18.10 -1.09 -6.64
C PRO A 318 -17.94 -1.39 -8.14
N GLU A 319 -19.06 -1.67 -8.80
CA GLU A 319 -19.07 -2.08 -10.20
C GLU A 319 -18.43 -1.05 -11.14
N ASP A 320 -18.62 0.24 -10.91
CA ASP A 320 -18.01 1.30 -11.73
C ASP A 320 -16.47 1.31 -11.62
N LEU A 321 -15.93 1.16 -10.41
CA LEU A 321 -14.50 1.05 -10.17
C LEU A 321 -13.94 -0.25 -10.76
N ARG A 322 -14.68 -1.36 -10.61
CA ARG A 322 -14.35 -2.66 -11.19
C ARG A 322 -14.29 -2.60 -12.73
N TYR A 323 -15.28 -1.99 -13.38
CA TYR A 323 -15.29 -1.79 -14.82
C TYR A 323 -14.18 -0.87 -15.31
N ASP A 324 -13.79 0.13 -14.51
CA ASP A 324 -12.67 0.98 -14.86
C ASP A 324 -11.33 0.24 -14.77
N LEU A 325 -11.09 -0.49 -13.68
CA LEU A 325 -9.88 -1.31 -13.51
C LEU A 325 -9.77 -2.43 -14.54
N ALA A 326 -10.90 -3.01 -14.98
CA ALA A 326 -10.93 -4.03 -16.04
C ALA A 326 -10.36 -3.56 -17.40
N LYS A 327 -10.15 -2.25 -17.59
CA LYS A 327 -9.51 -1.68 -18.78
C LYS A 327 -7.98 -1.76 -18.72
N SER A 328 -7.42 -2.01 -17.54
CA SER A 328 -5.98 -2.10 -17.34
C SER A 328 -5.42 -3.40 -17.91
N GLN A 329 -4.22 -3.33 -18.47
CA GLN A 329 -3.46 -4.52 -18.90
C GLN A 329 -2.72 -5.16 -17.74
N LEU A 330 -2.41 -4.39 -16.69
CA LEU A 330 -1.77 -4.86 -15.48
C LEU A 330 -2.04 -3.90 -14.32
N VAL A 331 -2.35 -4.43 -13.15
CA VAL A 331 -2.55 -3.65 -11.92
C VAL A 331 -1.51 -4.04 -10.88
N PHE A 332 -0.68 -3.10 -10.44
CA PHE A 332 0.19 -3.28 -9.27
C PHE A 332 -0.59 -2.98 -8.00
N VAL A 333 -0.63 -3.93 -7.08
CA VAL A 333 -1.27 -3.81 -5.77
C VAL A 333 -0.17 -3.74 -4.72
N LYS A 334 0.04 -2.57 -4.12
CA LYS A 334 1.15 -2.33 -3.20
C LYS A 334 0.78 -2.62 -1.75
N GLY A 335 1.69 -3.22 -1.01
CA GLY A 335 1.68 -3.20 0.45
C GLY A 335 0.75 -4.21 1.14
N ASP A 336 0.88 -4.25 2.46
CA ASP A 336 0.24 -5.24 3.32
C ASP A 336 -1.27 -5.01 3.46
N ALA A 337 -1.71 -3.76 3.61
CA ALA A 337 -3.12 -3.42 3.74
C ALA A 337 -3.93 -3.82 2.49
N ASN A 338 -3.40 -3.54 1.30
CA ASN A 338 -4.08 -3.96 0.07
C ASN A 338 -4.04 -5.49 -0.12
N TYR A 339 -2.96 -6.18 0.30
CA TYR A 339 -2.92 -7.65 0.29
C TYR A 339 -3.96 -8.27 1.22
N ARG A 340 -4.09 -7.75 2.44
CA ARG A 340 -5.15 -8.16 3.37
C ARG A 340 -6.52 -7.99 2.72
N ARG A 341 -6.78 -6.86 2.06
CA ARG A 341 -8.05 -6.63 1.36
C ARG A 341 -8.26 -7.52 0.13
N LEU A 342 -7.19 -7.92 -0.58
CA LEU A 342 -7.25 -8.91 -1.66
C LEU A 342 -7.74 -10.28 -1.15
N LEU A 343 -7.31 -10.67 0.05
CA LEU A 343 -7.69 -11.95 0.67
C LEU A 343 -8.86 -11.77 1.67
N GLY A 344 -9.42 -10.56 1.76
CA GLY A 344 -10.47 -10.11 2.67
C GLY A 344 -10.19 -10.28 4.16
N ASP A 345 -8.91 -10.28 4.53
CA ASP A 345 -8.45 -10.35 5.92
C ASP A 345 -8.99 -11.62 6.62
N CYS A 346 -9.00 -12.75 5.91
CA CYS A 346 -9.52 -14.04 6.37
C CYS A 346 -8.43 -15.06 6.69
N GLN A 347 -8.77 -16.05 7.50
CA GLN A 347 -7.92 -17.16 7.95
C GLN A 347 -7.72 -18.23 6.86
N TRP A 348 -7.15 -17.86 5.71
CA TRP A 348 -6.75 -18.81 4.69
C TRP A 348 -5.60 -19.70 5.17
N SER A 349 -5.59 -20.98 4.76
CA SER A 349 -4.35 -21.77 4.89
C SER A 349 -3.25 -21.09 4.08
N PHE A 350 -2.03 -21.01 4.62
CA PHE A 350 -0.88 -20.39 3.94
C PHE A 350 -0.54 -21.05 2.60
N THR A 351 -0.95 -22.31 2.43
CA THR A 351 -0.77 -23.11 1.22
C THR A 351 -1.93 -23.01 0.23
N THR A 352 -3.00 -22.27 0.56
CA THR A 352 -4.13 -22.06 -0.34
C THR A 352 -3.63 -21.42 -1.64
N PRO A 353 -3.97 -21.94 -2.83
CA PRO A 353 -3.54 -21.34 -4.08
C PRO A 353 -3.98 -19.88 -4.19
N PHE A 354 -3.03 -18.96 -4.40
CA PHE A 354 -3.29 -17.52 -4.47
C PHE A 354 -4.33 -17.20 -5.57
N ASP A 355 -4.18 -17.80 -6.75
CA ASP A 355 -5.08 -17.61 -7.89
C ASP A 355 -6.54 -17.98 -7.60
N ASP A 356 -6.79 -19.00 -6.78
CA ASP A 356 -8.16 -19.40 -6.44
C ASP A 356 -8.85 -18.41 -5.49
N ILE A 357 -8.07 -17.61 -4.76
CA ILE A 357 -8.60 -16.54 -3.93
C ILE A 357 -8.85 -15.29 -4.76
N VAL A 358 -7.87 -14.88 -5.58
CA VAL A 358 -7.87 -13.57 -6.24
C VAL A 358 -8.47 -13.58 -7.65
N CYS A 359 -8.96 -14.72 -8.14
CA CYS A 359 -9.58 -14.87 -9.47
C CYS A 359 -10.74 -13.91 -9.77
N TYR A 360 -11.28 -13.24 -8.75
CA TYR A 360 -12.32 -12.23 -8.92
C TYR A 360 -11.77 -10.88 -9.37
N PHE A 361 -10.48 -10.62 -9.24
CA PHE A 361 -9.91 -9.30 -9.53
C PHE A 361 -10.11 -8.97 -11.02
N PRO A 362 -10.46 -7.72 -11.40
CA PRO A 362 -10.97 -7.43 -12.75
C PRO A 362 -9.93 -7.39 -13.89
N ALA A 363 -8.65 -7.44 -13.57
CA ALA A 363 -7.53 -7.32 -14.50
C ALA A 363 -6.37 -8.25 -14.05
N PRO A 364 -5.39 -8.57 -14.91
CA PRO A 364 -4.14 -9.18 -14.45
C PRO A 364 -3.50 -8.28 -13.39
N MET A 365 -2.96 -8.86 -12.33
CA MET A 365 -2.45 -8.07 -11.20
C MET A 365 -1.21 -8.67 -10.57
N VAL A 366 -0.38 -7.77 -10.04
CA VAL A 366 0.83 -8.09 -9.30
C VAL A 366 0.65 -7.57 -7.89
N SER A 367 0.72 -8.45 -6.90
CA SER A 367 0.85 -8.03 -5.51
C SER A 367 2.32 -7.88 -5.15
N LEU A 368 2.72 -6.68 -4.74
CA LEU A 368 4.04 -6.38 -4.19
C LEU A 368 3.89 -6.09 -2.70
N ARG A 369 4.19 -7.09 -1.86
CA ARG A 369 3.85 -7.02 -0.43
C ARG A 369 5.02 -7.44 0.44
N THR A 370 5.42 -6.53 1.34
CA THR A 370 6.20 -6.88 2.54
C THR A 370 5.26 -7.37 3.64
N LEU A 371 5.57 -8.49 4.30
CA LEU A 371 4.70 -9.16 5.27
C LEU A 371 4.63 -8.40 6.60
N LYS A 372 3.44 -7.90 6.95
CA LYS A 372 3.16 -7.19 8.21
C LYS A 372 1.84 -7.64 8.85
N ALA A 373 1.36 -8.84 8.51
CA ALA A 373 0.11 -9.40 8.99
C ALA A 373 0.07 -10.93 8.84
N GLU A 374 -0.66 -11.58 9.74
CA GLU A 374 -0.82 -13.05 9.85
C GLU A 374 -1.73 -13.65 8.77
N ILE A 375 -1.51 -13.26 7.53
CA ILE A 375 -2.23 -13.74 6.35
C ILE A 375 -1.26 -13.89 5.21
N ILE A 376 -1.32 -15.01 4.49
CA ILE A 376 -0.59 -15.26 3.25
C ILE A 376 -1.26 -16.41 2.51
N ALA A 377 -1.03 -16.51 1.21
CA ALA A 377 -1.48 -17.61 0.37
C ALA A 377 -0.40 -17.97 -0.65
N GLY A 378 -0.48 -19.19 -1.18
CA GLY A 378 0.36 -19.69 -2.27
C GLY A 378 1.75 -20.16 -1.84
N LEU A 379 1.99 -20.45 -0.57
CA LEU A 379 3.27 -21.03 -0.11
C LEU A 379 3.30 -22.55 -0.25
N GLN A 380 4.50 -23.11 -0.29
CA GLN A 380 4.72 -24.56 -0.13
C GLN A 380 4.68 -24.94 1.35
N GLU A 381 4.18 -26.15 1.66
CA GLU A 381 4.16 -26.68 3.04
C GLU A 381 5.55 -26.62 3.69
N SER A 382 6.60 -26.98 2.95
CA SER A 382 7.98 -26.96 3.43
C SER A 382 8.49 -25.56 3.78
N GLN A 383 8.04 -24.52 3.07
CA GLN A 383 8.42 -23.13 3.39
C GLN A 383 7.79 -22.70 4.72
N VAL A 384 6.52 -23.05 4.92
CA VAL A 384 5.78 -22.74 6.15
C VAL A 384 6.42 -23.44 7.35
N GLU A 385 6.76 -24.72 7.22
CA GLU A 385 7.41 -25.48 8.29
C GLU A 385 8.79 -24.92 8.66
N ASP A 386 9.64 -24.60 7.67
CA ASP A 386 10.97 -24.00 7.89
C ASP A 386 10.85 -22.67 8.64
N LEU A 387 10.02 -21.75 8.16
CA LEU A 387 9.86 -20.41 8.73
C LEU A 387 9.26 -20.44 10.13
N ASN A 388 8.23 -21.27 10.35
CA ASN A 388 7.65 -21.45 11.68
C ASN A 388 8.68 -21.97 12.70
N SER A 389 9.65 -22.76 12.26
CA SER A 389 10.71 -23.29 13.13
C SER A 389 11.83 -22.28 13.40
N ARG A 390 12.27 -21.55 12.36
CA ARG A 390 13.46 -20.68 12.42
C ARG A 390 13.13 -19.29 12.92
N GLU A 391 11.96 -18.77 12.58
CA GLU A 391 11.65 -17.35 12.72
C GLU A 391 10.14 -17.14 12.98
N PRO A 392 9.64 -17.42 14.20
CA PRO A 392 8.19 -17.46 14.48
C PRO A 392 7.39 -16.19 14.19
N GLN A 393 8.05 -15.04 13.96
CA GLN A 393 7.42 -13.75 13.65
C GLN A 393 7.55 -13.34 12.18
N TRP A 394 7.94 -14.26 11.29
CA TRP A 394 8.18 -14.00 9.86
C TRP A 394 7.00 -13.35 9.12
N LEU A 395 5.75 -13.55 9.59
CA LEU A 395 4.54 -12.95 9.02
C LEU A 395 4.38 -11.45 9.32
N ILE A 396 5.04 -10.95 10.36
CA ILE A 396 4.72 -9.64 10.96
C ILE A 396 5.93 -8.73 11.18
N ASN A 397 7.14 -9.24 10.98
CA ASN A 397 8.38 -8.49 11.23
C ASN A 397 8.77 -7.54 10.08
N GLY A 398 8.09 -7.61 8.93
CA GLY A 398 8.43 -6.82 7.75
C GLY A 398 9.72 -7.24 7.06
N GLU A 399 10.28 -8.40 7.39
CA GLU A 399 11.54 -8.88 6.82
C GLU A 399 11.36 -9.78 5.60
N TRP A 400 10.13 -10.24 5.36
CA TRP A 400 9.79 -11.13 4.24
C TRP A 400 8.87 -10.42 3.26
N GLY A 401 8.98 -10.81 1.99
CA GLY A 401 8.21 -10.23 0.90
C GLY A 401 7.64 -11.29 -0.04
N VAL A 402 6.63 -10.89 -0.80
CA VAL A 402 6.11 -11.67 -1.92
C VAL A 402 5.87 -10.78 -3.13
N ILE A 403 6.16 -11.32 -4.30
CA ILE A 403 5.81 -10.81 -5.62
C ILE A 403 4.96 -11.89 -6.26
N GLN A 404 3.64 -11.74 -6.18
CA GLN A 404 2.69 -12.74 -6.69
C GLN A 404 1.96 -12.17 -7.90
N PHE A 405 1.97 -12.91 -8.99
CA PHE A 405 1.30 -12.53 -10.24
C PHE A 405 0.07 -13.39 -10.46
N HIS A 406 -1.06 -12.74 -10.75
CA HIS A 406 -2.31 -13.38 -11.17
C HIS A 406 -2.67 -12.90 -12.59
N ASP A 407 -3.00 -13.85 -13.47
CA ASP A 407 -3.49 -13.60 -14.82
C ASP A 407 -4.70 -14.49 -15.13
N PHE A 408 -5.47 -14.12 -16.14
CA PHE A 408 -6.55 -14.96 -16.66
C PHE A 408 -5.98 -15.85 -17.77
N ASP A 409 -5.69 -17.10 -17.45
CA ASP A 409 -5.44 -18.13 -18.47
C ASP A 409 -6.67 -18.36 -19.37
#